data_AF-Q0MYW9-F1
#
_entry.id   AF-Q0MYW9-F1
#
_cell.length_a   1.000
_cell.length_b   1.000
_cell.length_c   1.000
_cell.angle_alpha   90.00
_cell.angle_beta   90.00
_cell.angle_gamma   90.00
#
_symmetry.space_group_name_H-M   'P 1'
#
loop_
_entity.id
_entity.type
_entity.pdbx_description
1 polymer ?
#
loop_
_entity_poly.entity_id
_entity_poly.type
_entity_poly.pdbx_seq_one_letter_code
_entity_poly.pdbx_strand_id
1 'polypeptide(L)'
;MARNQNHMEVVAWLSLSSRWTTPLHHLAIIGAERARAELRAGADVLAAARVPSPARLTVRKLREALAERSLPTDGLKPVLVARLAAAIAADPPPPTPLSIAREMRAADPPAADGSPAHLVLRAAEPWSPHNHELFPEACRKRAVQLLLLGELLAREPLFDDRRGSAVSLKDCWMDFVMPQAVRRFG
;
A
#
# COMPACT_ATOMS: atom_id res chain seq x y z
N MET A 1 -2.49 40.46 1.31
CA MET A 1 -3.48 39.40 1.60
C MET A 1 -2.97 37.95 1.41
N ALA A 2 -1.69 37.70 1.07
CA ALA A 2 -1.19 36.34 0.79
C ALA A 2 -0.63 35.54 2.01
N ARG A 3 -0.39 36.17 3.17
CA ARG A 3 0.27 35.50 4.32
C ARG A 3 -0.59 34.44 5.01
N ASN A 4 -1.91 34.61 5.07
CA ASN A 4 -2.78 33.67 5.80
C ASN A 4 -3.12 32.40 5.00
N GLN A 5 -3.09 32.44 3.66
CA GLN A 5 -3.41 31.28 2.81
C GLN A 5 -2.31 30.20 2.86
N ASN A 6 -1.03 30.61 2.82
CA ASN A 6 0.09 29.66 2.92
C ASN A 6 0.10 28.86 4.23
N HIS A 7 -0.37 29.44 5.35
CA HIS A 7 -0.39 28.72 6.62
C HIS A 7 -1.49 27.64 6.66
N MET A 8 -2.62 27.86 5.98
CA MET A 8 -3.72 26.89 5.95
C MET A 8 -3.37 25.64 5.15
N GLU A 9 -2.69 25.79 4.02
CA GLU A 9 -2.21 24.65 3.22
C GLU A 9 -1.19 23.81 3.99
N VAL A 10 -0.26 24.46 4.68
CA VAL A 10 0.73 23.78 5.54
C VAL A 10 0.04 23.04 6.69
N VAL A 11 -0.94 23.67 7.36
CA VAL A 11 -1.69 23.03 8.44
C VAL A 11 -2.52 21.85 7.92
N ALA A 12 -3.14 21.98 6.76
CA ALA A 12 -3.87 20.88 6.11
C ALA A 12 -2.94 19.71 5.78
N TRP A 13 -1.78 20.00 5.20
CA TRP A 13 -0.76 19.00 4.88
C TRP A 13 -0.21 18.30 6.13
N LEU A 14 0.12 19.05 7.19
CA LEU A 14 0.58 18.49 8.47
C LEU A 14 -0.50 17.63 9.14
N SER A 15 -1.76 18.07 9.08
CA SER A 15 -2.89 17.32 9.64
C SER A 15 -3.10 16.00 8.90
N LEU A 16 -3.03 16.01 7.56
CA LEU A 16 -3.14 14.81 6.74
C LEU A 16 -1.97 13.85 6.98
N SER A 17 -0.74 14.36 6.92
CA SER A 17 0.48 13.55 7.06
C SER A 17 0.67 12.98 8.47
N SER A 18 0.15 13.64 9.51
CA SER A 18 0.14 13.10 10.88
C SER A 18 -0.65 11.79 11.03
N ARG A 19 -1.52 11.48 10.06
CA ARG A 19 -2.35 10.27 10.04
C ARG A 19 -1.66 9.12 9.30
N TRP A 20 -0.59 9.38 8.57
CA TRP A 20 0.11 8.36 7.81
C TRP A 20 0.87 7.40 8.72
N THR A 21 0.84 6.13 8.37
CA THR A 21 1.31 5.02 9.22
C THR A 21 2.67 4.48 8.78
N THR A 22 3.09 4.78 7.55
CA THR A 22 4.36 4.34 6.98
C THR A 22 5.08 5.50 6.29
N PRO A 23 6.43 5.50 6.26
CA PRO A 23 7.20 6.49 5.50
C PRO A 23 6.85 6.53 4.01
N LEU A 24 6.35 5.42 3.45
CA LEU A 24 5.90 5.32 2.06
C LEU A 24 4.71 6.22 1.71
N HIS A 25 4.00 6.81 2.67
CA HIS A 25 2.98 7.81 2.32
C HIS A 25 3.62 9.13 1.85
N HIS A 26 4.89 9.38 2.18
CA HIS A 26 5.60 10.60 1.83
C HIS A 26 6.32 10.52 0.48
N LEU A 27 5.76 9.85 -0.54
CA LEU A 27 6.41 9.62 -1.85
C LEU A 27 6.88 10.89 -2.56
N ALA A 28 6.20 12.01 -2.33
CA ALA A 28 6.60 13.31 -2.89
C ALA A 28 7.89 13.88 -2.27
N ILE A 29 8.32 13.37 -1.12
CA ILE A 29 9.47 13.88 -0.35
C ILE A 29 10.58 12.83 -0.27
N ILE A 30 10.24 11.56 -0.08
CA ILE A 30 11.26 10.51 0.04
C ILE A 30 11.86 10.21 -1.33
N GLY A 31 13.18 10.07 -1.38
CA GLY A 31 13.88 9.62 -2.59
C GLY A 31 13.66 8.14 -2.88
N ALA A 32 13.98 7.73 -4.11
CA ALA A 32 13.85 6.36 -4.60
C ALA A 32 14.57 5.33 -3.71
N GLU A 33 15.79 5.63 -3.26
CA GLU A 33 16.55 4.72 -2.39
C GLU A 33 15.86 4.49 -1.05
N ARG A 34 15.28 5.55 -0.45
CA ARG A 34 14.53 5.40 0.79
C ARG A 34 13.27 4.57 0.56
N ALA A 35 12.52 4.83 -0.51
CA ALA A 35 11.34 4.04 -0.85
C ALA A 35 11.71 2.56 -1.04
N ARG A 36 12.78 2.26 -1.78
CA ARG A 36 13.29 0.89 -1.97
C ARG A 36 13.68 0.23 -0.64
N ALA A 37 14.35 0.96 0.25
CA ALA A 37 14.73 0.44 1.57
C ALA A 37 13.51 0.08 2.41
N GLU A 38 12.50 0.95 2.48
CA GLU A 38 11.23 0.69 3.18
C GLU A 38 10.50 -0.52 2.58
N LEU A 39 10.46 -0.62 1.26
CA LEU A 39 9.84 -1.76 0.59
C LEU A 39 10.57 -3.08 0.94
N ARG A 40 11.90 -3.09 0.96
CA ARG A 40 12.70 -4.27 1.33
C ARG A 40 12.65 -4.59 2.82
N ALA A 41 12.33 -3.60 3.65
CA ALA A 41 12.07 -3.77 5.08
C ALA A 41 10.65 -4.31 5.37
N GLY A 42 9.76 -4.32 4.37
CA GLY A 42 8.40 -4.83 4.51
C GLY A 42 7.35 -3.79 4.85
N ALA A 43 7.62 -2.51 4.56
CA ALA A 43 6.57 -1.51 4.62
C ALA A 43 5.38 -1.91 3.71
N ASP A 44 4.18 -1.79 4.28
CA ASP A 44 2.93 -2.14 3.62
C ASP A 44 2.44 -1.01 2.72
N VAL A 45 2.29 -1.34 1.43
CA VAL A 45 1.84 -0.41 0.39
C VAL A 45 0.33 -0.18 0.42
N LEU A 46 -0.41 -1.04 1.11
CA LEU A 46 -1.84 -0.96 1.37
C LEU A 46 -2.15 -0.42 2.77
N ALA A 47 -1.13 -0.03 3.54
CA ALA A 47 -1.32 0.53 4.87
C ALA A 47 -2.18 1.79 4.78
N ALA A 48 -3.42 1.71 5.26
CA ALA A 48 -4.33 2.85 5.26
C ALA A 48 -3.86 3.90 6.28
N ALA A 49 -4.02 5.17 5.92
CA ALA A 49 -3.89 6.27 6.87
C ALA A 49 -4.88 6.09 8.04
N ARG A 50 -4.44 6.45 9.25
CA ARG A 50 -5.22 6.28 10.48
C ARG A 50 -6.51 7.09 10.43
N VAL A 51 -7.64 6.43 10.73
CA VAL A 51 -8.94 7.08 10.93
C VAL A 51 -9.24 7.18 12.42
N PRO A 52 -9.48 8.38 12.99
CA PRO A 52 -9.88 8.51 14.37
C PRO A 52 -11.22 7.81 14.64
N SER A 53 -11.27 6.98 15.68
CA SER A 53 -12.53 6.37 16.10
C SER A 53 -13.46 7.41 16.75
N PRO A 54 -14.71 7.59 16.27
CA PRO A 54 -15.66 8.54 16.85
C PRO A 54 -15.96 8.29 18.33
N ALA A 55 -15.92 7.04 18.78
CA ALA A 55 -16.20 6.68 20.18
C ALA A 55 -15.22 7.33 21.18
N ARG A 56 -13.99 7.60 20.73
CA ARG A 56 -12.93 8.24 21.55
C ARG A 56 -13.07 9.77 21.63
N LEU A 57 -14.00 10.37 20.89
CA LEU A 57 -14.23 11.80 20.88
C LEU A 57 -15.15 12.24 22.04
N THR A 58 -14.99 13.49 22.46
CA THR A 58 -15.91 14.16 23.38
C THR A 58 -17.19 14.58 22.65
N VAL A 59 -18.30 14.78 23.37
CA VAL A 59 -19.58 15.24 22.75
C VAL A 59 -19.40 16.54 21.97
N ARG A 60 -18.60 17.47 22.49
CA ARG A 60 -18.24 18.71 21.79
C ARG A 60 -17.61 18.43 20.41
N LYS A 61 -16.53 17.62 20.38
CA LYS A 61 -15.83 17.27 19.13
C LYS A 61 -16.71 16.48 18.16
N LEU A 62 -17.61 15.63 18.67
CA LEU A 62 -18.58 14.92 17.84
C LEU A 62 -19.54 15.88 17.14
N ARG A 63 -20.08 16.86 17.87
CA ARG A 63 -20.99 17.86 17.31
C ARG A 63 -20.30 18.79 16.32
N GLU A 64 -19.06 19.20 16.61
CA GLU A 64 -18.23 19.97 15.67
C GLU A 64 -18.03 19.21 14.35
N ALA A 65 -17.59 17.95 14.41
CA ALA A 65 -17.37 17.13 13.21
C ALA A 65 -18.66 16.83 12.42
N LEU A 66 -19.80 16.69 13.11
CA LEU A 66 -21.10 16.52 12.46
C LEU A 66 -21.58 17.83 11.81
N ALA A 67 -21.42 18.97 12.50
CA ALA A 67 -21.80 20.28 11.98
C ALA A 67 -20.98 20.66 10.74
N GLU A 68 -19.68 20.37 10.73
CA GLU A 68 -18.80 20.57 9.56
C GLU A 68 -19.26 19.77 8.33
N ARG A 69 -19.89 18.62 8.57
CA ARG A 69 -20.49 17.76 7.54
C ARG A 69 -21.95 18.08 7.25
N SER A 70 -22.48 19.17 7.82
CA SER A 70 -23.89 19.54 7.72
C SER A 70 -24.85 18.42 8.17
N LEU A 71 -24.44 17.62 9.15
CA LEU A 71 -25.23 16.51 9.72
C LEU A 71 -25.92 16.92 11.03
N PRO A 72 -27.08 16.31 11.37
CA PRO A 72 -27.77 16.59 12.62
C PRO A 72 -26.89 16.36 13.86
N THR A 73 -26.91 17.32 14.79
CA THR A 73 -26.07 17.33 16.02
C THR A 73 -26.86 17.08 17.30
N ASP A 74 -28.15 16.80 17.18
CA ASP A 74 -29.06 16.43 18.26
C ASP A 74 -28.85 14.98 18.71
N GLY A 75 -29.32 14.71 19.93
CA GLY A 75 -29.26 13.41 20.57
C GLY A 75 -28.09 13.23 21.55
N LEU A 76 -28.10 12.05 22.19
CA LEU A 76 -27.09 11.61 23.16
C LEU A 76 -25.80 11.16 22.44
N LYS A 77 -24.70 11.05 23.20
CA LYS A 77 -23.39 10.64 22.67
C LYS A 77 -23.43 9.39 21.77
N PRO A 78 -24.14 8.29 22.10
CA PRO A 78 -24.17 7.10 21.25
C PRO A 78 -24.75 7.38 19.85
N VAL A 79 -25.78 8.22 19.76
CA VAL A 79 -26.42 8.61 18.49
C VAL A 79 -25.44 9.42 17.64
N LEU A 80 -24.73 10.38 18.25
CA LEU A 80 -23.71 11.18 17.57
C LEU A 80 -22.54 10.32 17.08
N VAL A 81 -22.11 9.34 17.88
CA VAL A 81 -21.06 8.38 17.50
C VAL A 81 -21.49 7.53 16.31
N ALA A 82 -22.70 6.96 16.36
CA ALA A 82 -23.22 6.14 15.27
C ALA A 82 -23.36 6.94 13.97
N ARG A 83 -23.86 8.18 14.06
CA ARG A 83 -24.02 9.09 12.92
C ARG A 83 -22.68 9.47 12.31
N LEU A 84 -21.70 9.85 13.13
CA LEU A 84 -20.36 10.20 12.64
C LEU A 84 -19.63 8.97 12.08
N ALA A 85 -19.80 7.79 12.69
CA ALA A 85 -19.23 6.56 12.17
C ALA A 85 -19.80 6.19 10.80
N ALA A 86 -21.13 6.32 10.61
CA ALA A 86 -21.77 6.11 9.32
C ALA A 86 -21.27 7.12 8.26
N ALA A 87 -21.11 8.39 8.65
CA ALA A 87 -20.59 9.41 7.76
C ALA A 87 -19.14 9.15 7.35
N ILE A 88 -18.27 8.75 8.29
CA ILE A 88 -16.88 8.38 8.01
C ILE A 88 -16.81 7.12 7.13
N ALA A 89 -17.70 6.15 7.33
CA ALA A 89 -17.75 4.95 6.49
C ALA A 89 -18.20 5.25 5.04
N ALA A 90 -18.91 6.36 4.83
CA ALA A 90 -19.29 6.83 3.50
C ALA A 90 -18.21 7.68 2.82
N ASP A 91 -17.20 8.15 3.56
CA ASP A 91 -16.06 8.87 2.99
C ASP A 91 -15.23 7.95 2.09
N PRO A 92 -14.50 8.50 1.11
CA PRO A 92 -13.51 7.72 0.37
C PRO A 92 -12.51 7.06 1.35
N PRO A 93 -12.02 5.85 1.01
CA PRO A 93 -11.09 5.14 1.86
C PRO A 93 -9.84 5.99 2.12
N PRO A 94 -9.24 5.89 3.32
CA PRO A 94 -8.03 6.63 3.63
C PRO A 94 -6.93 6.32 2.61
N PRO A 95 -6.08 7.32 2.27
CA PRO A 95 -5.02 7.10 1.31
C PRO A 95 -4.08 6.00 1.80
N THR A 96 -3.65 5.17 0.86
CA THR A 96 -2.61 4.16 1.04
C THR A 96 -1.39 4.62 0.22
N PRO A 97 -0.18 4.13 0.51
CA PRO A 97 0.97 4.40 -0.36
C PRO A 97 0.70 4.05 -1.83
N LEU A 98 -0.04 2.96 -2.08
CA LEU A 98 -0.42 2.55 -3.43
C LEU A 98 -1.40 3.52 -4.09
N SER A 99 -2.40 4.05 -3.37
CA SER A 99 -3.32 5.04 -3.95
C SER A 99 -2.59 6.35 -4.26
N ILE A 100 -1.71 6.80 -3.36
CA ILE A 100 -0.87 7.99 -3.58
C ILE A 100 0.03 7.78 -4.81
N ALA A 101 0.67 6.61 -4.95
CA ALA A 101 1.51 6.31 -6.10
C ALA A 101 0.73 6.34 -7.43
N ARG A 102 -0.51 5.83 -7.43
CA ARG A 102 -1.42 5.89 -8.60
C ARG A 102 -1.80 7.32 -8.96
N GLU A 103 -2.15 8.14 -7.97
CA GLU A 103 -2.47 9.56 -8.17
C GLU A 103 -1.26 10.33 -8.73
N MET A 104 -0.06 10.12 -8.18
CA MET A 104 1.16 10.73 -8.69
C MET A 104 1.46 10.31 -10.13
N ARG A 105 1.30 9.03 -10.47
CA ARG A 105 1.49 8.53 -11.85
C ARG A 105 0.44 9.06 -12.82
N ALA A 106 -0.78 9.29 -12.37
CA ALA A 106 -1.83 9.90 -13.19
C ALA A 106 -1.55 11.39 -13.44
N ALA A 107 -1.00 12.10 -12.45
CA ALA A 107 -0.63 13.51 -12.57
C ALA A 107 0.63 13.71 -13.44
N ASP A 108 1.59 12.78 -13.39
CA ASP A 108 2.82 12.80 -14.18
C ASP A 108 3.14 11.40 -14.77
N PRO A 109 2.50 11.02 -15.90
CA PRO A 109 2.66 9.71 -16.53
C PRO A 109 4.09 9.29 -16.92
N PRO A 110 5.00 10.18 -17.36
CA PRO A 110 6.38 9.82 -17.67
C PRO A 110 7.28 9.70 -16.43
N ALA A 111 6.72 9.69 -15.20
CA ALA A 111 7.50 9.53 -13.97
C ALA A 111 8.59 8.47 -14.14
N ALA A 112 9.85 8.92 -14.07
CA ALA A 112 11.02 8.15 -14.47
C ALA A 112 11.02 6.76 -13.86
N ASP A 113 11.51 5.79 -14.63
CA ASP A 113 11.77 4.44 -14.14
C ASP A 113 12.66 4.52 -12.90
N GLY A 114 12.09 4.08 -11.77
CA GLY A 114 12.77 4.08 -10.47
C GLY A 114 12.36 5.23 -9.55
N SER A 115 11.42 6.09 -9.95
CA SER A 115 10.77 7.02 -9.03
C SER A 115 10.11 6.30 -7.84
N PRO A 116 9.93 6.98 -6.68
CA PRO A 116 9.28 6.38 -5.52
C PRO A 116 7.89 5.81 -5.84
N ALA A 117 7.09 6.53 -6.63
CA ALA A 117 5.78 6.07 -7.08
C ALA A 117 5.89 4.81 -7.97
N HIS A 118 6.83 4.78 -8.92
CA HIS A 118 7.08 3.60 -9.74
C HIS A 118 7.47 2.37 -8.90
N LEU A 119 8.33 2.55 -7.90
CA LEU A 119 8.74 1.47 -7.00
C LEU A 119 7.57 0.92 -6.19
N VAL A 120 6.67 1.77 -5.69
CA VAL A 120 5.47 1.33 -4.97
C VAL A 120 4.50 0.58 -5.88
N LEU A 121 4.30 1.07 -7.12
CA LEU A 121 3.47 0.38 -8.11
C LEU A 121 4.01 -1.03 -8.42
N ARG A 122 5.31 -1.15 -8.74
CA ARG A 122 5.97 -2.45 -8.99
C ARG A 122 5.90 -3.38 -7.78
N ALA A 123 6.03 -2.83 -6.58
CA ALA A 123 5.98 -3.61 -5.35
C ALA A 123 4.57 -4.10 -4.98
N ALA A 124 3.52 -3.52 -5.56
CA ALA A 124 2.14 -3.95 -5.37
C ALA A 124 1.72 -5.06 -6.35
N GLU A 125 2.52 -5.32 -7.39
CA GLU A 125 2.30 -6.43 -8.31
C GLU A 125 2.62 -7.79 -7.64
N PRO A 126 2.03 -8.90 -8.13
CA PRO A 126 2.43 -10.24 -7.71
C PRO A 126 3.92 -10.47 -7.92
N TRP A 127 4.51 -11.42 -7.17
CA TRP A 127 5.92 -11.74 -7.32
C TRP A 127 6.26 -12.09 -8.77
N SER A 128 7.33 -11.52 -9.30
CA SER A 128 7.89 -11.84 -10.61
C SER A 128 9.40 -11.60 -10.63
N PRO A 129 10.14 -12.12 -11.62
CA PRO A 129 11.54 -11.76 -11.85
C PRO A 129 11.76 -10.25 -12.05
N HIS A 130 10.69 -9.50 -12.36
CA HIS A 130 10.76 -8.07 -12.61
C HIS A 130 10.48 -7.23 -11.35
N ASN A 131 10.14 -7.79 -10.19
CA ASN A 131 9.93 -7.01 -8.96
C ASN A 131 10.41 -7.72 -7.68
N HIS A 132 10.90 -8.97 -7.79
CA HIS A 132 11.29 -9.80 -6.65
C HIS A 132 12.34 -9.13 -5.74
N GLU A 133 13.14 -8.21 -6.27
CA GLU A 133 14.14 -7.49 -5.48
C GLU A 133 13.53 -6.47 -4.51
N LEU A 134 12.29 -6.04 -4.74
CA LEU A 134 11.53 -5.14 -3.87
C LEU A 134 10.80 -5.87 -2.73
N PHE A 135 10.71 -7.20 -2.79
CA PHE A 135 10.07 -8.00 -1.74
C PHE A 135 10.90 -7.98 -0.45
N PRO A 136 10.28 -8.17 0.73
CA PRO A 136 11.00 -8.27 2.00
C PRO A 136 12.03 -9.41 2.03
N GLU A 137 13.05 -9.29 2.87
CA GLU A 137 14.13 -10.31 2.94
C GLU A 137 13.59 -11.72 3.20
N ALA A 138 12.65 -11.87 4.14
CA ALA A 138 12.03 -13.16 4.43
C ALA A 138 11.32 -13.76 3.21
N CYS A 139 10.59 -12.93 2.45
CA CYS A 139 9.92 -13.34 1.21
C CYS A 139 10.92 -13.76 0.13
N ARG A 140 12.04 -13.02 -0.03
CA ARG A 140 13.08 -13.37 -0.99
C ARG A 140 13.77 -14.69 -0.63
N LYS A 141 14.06 -14.93 0.66
CA LYS A 141 14.58 -16.23 1.13
C LYS A 141 13.63 -17.38 0.82
N ARG A 142 12.33 -17.16 1.07
CA ARG A 142 11.29 -18.14 0.73
C ARG A 142 11.20 -18.39 -0.77
N ALA A 143 11.29 -17.34 -1.59
CA ALA A 143 11.31 -17.45 -3.04
C ALA A 143 12.46 -18.34 -3.52
N VAL A 144 13.67 -18.15 -2.98
CA VAL A 144 14.83 -19.01 -3.31
C VAL A 144 14.56 -20.47 -2.98
N GLN A 145 13.99 -20.77 -1.80
CA GLN A 145 13.64 -22.15 -1.45
C GLN A 145 12.64 -22.77 -2.44
N LEU A 146 11.62 -22.02 -2.85
CA LEU A 146 10.62 -22.50 -3.80
C LEU A 146 11.20 -22.70 -5.20
N LEU A 147 12.10 -21.81 -5.64
CA LEU A 147 12.80 -21.98 -6.92
C LEU A 147 13.68 -23.23 -6.94
N LEU A 148 14.38 -23.51 -5.83
CA LEU A 148 15.17 -24.75 -5.70
C LEU A 148 14.27 -26.00 -5.73
N LEU A 149 13.09 -25.95 -5.10
CA LEU A 149 12.13 -27.04 -5.18
C LEU A 149 11.59 -27.24 -6.60
N GLY A 150 11.29 -26.15 -7.31
CA GLY A 150 10.90 -26.20 -8.73
C GLY A 150 11.99 -26.81 -9.61
N GLU A 151 13.26 -26.48 -9.35
CA GLU A 151 14.40 -27.09 -10.05
C GLU A 151 14.52 -28.59 -9.79
N LEU A 152 14.36 -29.02 -8.54
CA LEU A 152 14.39 -30.45 -8.19
C LEU A 152 13.24 -31.20 -8.86
N LEU A 153 12.03 -30.64 -8.84
CA LEU A 153 10.86 -31.23 -9.49
C LEU A 153 11.05 -31.33 -11.01
N ALA A 154 11.65 -30.32 -11.65
CA ALA A 154 11.94 -30.33 -13.08
C ALA A 154 12.92 -31.43 -13.51
N ARG A 155 13.70 -31.97 -12.57
CA ARG A 155 14.66 -33.07 -12.80
C ARG A 155 14.08 -34.45 -12.52
N GLU A 156 12.85 -34.53 -12.03
CA GLU A 156 12.21 -35.82 -11.83
C GLU A 156 11.93 -36.48 -13.19
N PRO A 157 12.08 -37.81 -13.32
CA PRO A 157 11.89 -38.51 -14.60
C PRO A 157 10.51 -38.31 -15.24
N LEU A 158 9.50 -37.92 -14.44
CA LEU A 158 8.17 -37.56 -14.91
C LEU A 158 8.16 -36.31 -15.79
N PHE A 159 9.09 -35.38 -15.57
CA PHE A 159 9.19 -34.09 -16.24
C PHE A 159 10.49 -33.93 -17.04
N ASP A 160 11.48 -34.80 -16.83
CA ASP A 160 12.70 -34.91 -17.62
C ASP A 160 12.52 -35.87 -18.82
N ASP A 161 11.40 -35.71 -19.54
CA ASP A 161 11.23 -36.35 -20.84
C ASP A 161 11.86 -35.46 -21.94
N ARG A 162 12.46 -36.07 -22.96
CA ARG A 162 13.24 -35.38 -24.01
C ARG A 162 12.40 -34.45 -24.92
N ARG A 163 11.18 -34.06 -24.50
CA ARG A 163 10.23 -33.19 -25.20
C ARG A 163 10.14 -31.77 -24.62
N GLY A 164 11.05 -31.38 -23.72
CA GLY A 164 11.10 -30.01 -23.20
C GLY A 164 10.17 -29.73 -22.01
N SER A 165 9.56 -30.77 -21.42
CA SER A 165 8.67 -30.68 -20.26
C SER A 165 9.32 -29.97 -19.06
N ALA A 166 10.62 -30.18 -18.83
CA ALA A 166 11.37 -29.51 -17.75
C ALA A 166 11.45 -27.98 -17.88
N VAL A 167 11.56 -27.44 -19.10
CA VAL A 167 11.57 -25.97 -19.34
C VAL A 167 10.16 -25.41 -19.15
N SER A 168 9.16 -26.07 -19.72
CA SER A 168 7.75 -25.69 -19.55
C SER A 168 7.33 -25.72 -18.08
N LEU A 169 7.82 -26.68 -17.29
CA LEU A 169 7.54 -26.73 -15.86
C LEU A 169 8.15 -25.52 -15.14
N LYS A 170 9.38 -25.12 -15.47
CA LYS A 170 10.03 -23.95 -14.84
C LYS A 170 9.29 -22.66 -15.17
N ASP A 171 8.87 -22.48 -16.42
CA ASP A 171 8.09 -21.32 -16.84
C ASP A 171 6.74 -21.30 -16.10
N CYS A 172 6.02 -22.43 -16.08
CA CYS A 172 4.78 -22.55 -15.32
C CYS A 172 4.98 -22.32 -13.81
N TRP A 173 6.11 -22.76 -13.25
CA TRP A 173 6.44 -22.54 -11.85
C TRP A 173 6.61 -21.05 -11.55
N MET A 174 7.36 -20.34 -12.39
CA MET A 174 7.57 -18.90 -12.26
C MET A 174 6.28 -18.09 -12.46
N ASP A 175 5.43 -18.48 -13.40
CA ASP A 175 4.24 -17.71 -13.77
C ASP A 175 3.01 -18.02 -12.91
N PHE A 176 2.89 -19.23 -12.37
CA PHE A 176 1.71 -19.65 -11.62
C PHE A 176 1.99 -19.94 -10.14
N VAL A 177 3.10 -20.61 -9.82
CA VAL A 177 3.37 -21.04 -8.43
C VAL A 177 3.96 -19.89 -7.62
N MET A 178 5.02 -19.26 -8.12
CA MET A 178 5.74 -18.22 -7.41
C MET A 178 4.87 -17.02 -7.01
N PRO A 179 4.00 -16.45 -7.88
CA PRO A 179 3.18 -15.29 -7.54
C PRO A 179 2.14 -15.59 -6.45
N GLN A 180 1.70 -16.85 -6.34
CA GLN A 180 0.73 -17.28 -5.33
C GLN A 180 1.40 -17.64 -4.01
N ALA A 181 2.58 -18.25 -4.07
CA ALA A 181 3.29 -18.78 -2.91
C ALA A 181 4.16 -17.74 -2.18
N VAL A 182 4.60 -16.68 -2.88
CA VAL A 182 5.40 -15.59 -2.31
C VAL A 182 4.55 -14.32 -2.25
N ARG A 183 3.78 -14.17 -1.16
CA ARG A 183 2.96 -12.99 -0.91
C ARG A 183 3.70 -11.98 -0.04
N ARG A 184 3.54 -10.70 -0.36
CA ARG A 184 4.10 -9.57 0.41
C ARG A 184 3.37 -9.33 1.72
N PHE A 185 2.05 -9.59 1.72
CA PHE A 185 1.15 -9.46 2.85
C PHE A 185 0.57 -10.85 3.13
N GLY A 186 0.71 -11.33 4.36
CA GLY A 186 0.23 -12.61 4.85
C GLY A 186 -0.43 -12.44 6.20
#